data_AF-A0A2I0QLE7-F1
#
_entry.id   AF-A0A2I0QLE7-F1
#
_cell.length_a   1.000
_cell.length_b   1.000
_cell.length_c   1.000
_cell.angle_alpha   90.00
_cell.angle_beta   90.00
_cell.angle_gamma   90.00
#
_symmetry.space_group_name_H-M   'P 1'
#
loop_
_entity.id
_entity.type
_entity.pdbx_description
1 polymer ?
#
loop_
_entity_poly.entity_id
_entity_poly.type
_entity_poly.pdbx_seq_one_letter_code
_entity_poly.pdbx_strand_id
1 'polypeptide(L)' 'MENVMKVLSYNDVVVVKTLLFHGCMMRRNEIARGIGISRSSLSNTLRKLEENKVIEIDRTFRAHTVKLTDWFKSL' A
#
# COMPACT_ATOMS: atom_id res chain seq x y z
N MET A 1 -9.92 16.26 -3.77
CA MET A 1 -8.45 16.22 -3.74
C MET A 1 -7.90 16.11 -2.32
N GLU A 2 -8.36 16.95 -1.38
CA GLU A 2 -7.77 17.00 -0.03
C GLU A 2 -8.13 15.85 0.94
N ASN A 3 -9.27 15.15 0.79
CA ASN A 3 -9.76 14.27 1.85
C ASN A 3 -9.03 12.92 2.00
N VAL A 4 -8.59 12.26 0.92
CA VAL A 4 -7.96 10.92 1.05
C VAL A 4 -6.58 11.04 1.70
N MET A 5 -5.75 11.97 1.21
CA MET A 5 -4.40 12.20 1.74
C MET A 5 -4.41 12.76 3.18
N LYS A 6 -5.43 13.55 3.56
CA LYS A 6 -5.60 14.04 4.94
C LYS A 6 -5.96 12.93 5.94
N VAL A 7 -6.45 11.78 5.48
CA VAL A 7 -6.87 10.63 6.33
C VAL A 7 -5.81 9.53 6.39
N LEU A 8 -4.74 9.64 5.59
CA LEU A 8 -3.62 8.71 5.63
C LEU A 8 -2.81 8.90 6.90
N SER A 9 -2.64 7.81 7.65
CA SER A 9 -1.70 7.76 8.76
C SER A 9 -0.25 7.76 8.24
N TYR A 10 0.72 7.95 9.14
CA TYR A 10 2.13 7.84 8.81
C TYR A 10 2.47 6.53 8.08
N ASN A 11 1.97 5.39 8.57
CA ASN A 11 2.22 4.08 7.95
C ASN A 11 1.61 3.98 6.55
N ASP A 12 0.42 4.56 6.35
CA ASP A 12 -0.25 4.57 5.05
C ASP A 12 0.59 5.36 4.03
N VAL A 13 1.10 6.54 4.43
CA VAL A 13 1.99 7.37 3.60
C VAL A 13 3.29 6.63 3.27
N VAL A 14 3.90 5.96 4.24
CA VAL A 14 5.14 5.20 4.04
C VAL A 14 4.93 4.08 3.01
N VAL A 15 3.84 3.32 3.11
CA VAL A 15 3.52 2.25 2.15
C VAL A 15 3.29 2.82 0.75
N VAL A 16 2.48 3.88 0.63
CA VAL A 16 2.19 4.52 -0.67
C VAL A 16 3.46 5.06 -1.33
N LYS A 17 4.30 5.79 -0.58
CA LYS A 17 5.58 6.31 -1.10
C LYS A 17 6.50 5.20 -1.57
N THR A 18 6.56 4.10 -0.82
CA THR A 18 7.38 2.94 -1.17
C THR A 18 6.89 2.32 -2.49
N LEU A 19 5.57 2.15 -2.66
CA LEU A 19 5.02 1.68 -3.91
C LEU A 19 5.32 2.63 -5.07
N LEU A 20 5.17 3.94 -4.89
CA LEU A 20 5.49 4.94 -5.93
C LEU A 20 6.96 4.86 -6.36
N PHE A 21 7.89 4.73 -5.41
CA PHE A 21 9.32 4.63 -5.69
C PHE A 21 9.69 3.35 -6.47
N HIS A 22 8.97 2.25 -6.26
CA HIS A 22 9.24 0.94 -6.87
C HIS A 22 8.33 0.61 -8.07
N GLY A 23 7.85 1.62 -8.81
CA GLY A 23 7.08 1.38 -10.03
C GLY A 23 5.61 0.99 -9.78
N CYS A 24 5.05 1.46 -8.66
CA CYS A 24 3.65 1.28 -8.26
C CYS A 24 3.23 -0.16 -7.92
N MET A 25 4.16 -1.11 -7.81
CA MET A 25 3.87 -2.51 -7.52
C MET A 25 5.01 -3.18 -6.75
N MET A 26 4.70 -3.91 -5.69
CA MET A 26 5.69 -4.68 -4.91
C MET A 26 5.07 -5.90 -4.25
N ARG A 27 5.89 -6.91 -3.94
CA ARG A 27 5.41 -8.03 -3.10
C ARG A 27 5.27 -7.58 -1.65
N ARG A 28 4.26 -8.08 -0.96
CA ARG A 28 4.00 -7.75 0.46
C ARG A 28 5.20 -8.03 1.36
N ASN A 29 5.95 -9.10 1.12
CA ASN A 29 7.14 -9.45 1.90
C ASN A 29 8.34 -8.53 1.62
N GLU A 30 8.39 -7.86 0.47
CA GLU A 30 9.40 -6.85 0.15
C GLU A 30 9.05 -5.54 0.85
N ILE A 31 7.78 -5.14 0.79
CA ILE A 31 7.27 -3.98 1.55
C ILE A 31 7.59 -4.15 3.04
N ALA A 32 7.28 -5.31 3.62
CA ALA A 32 7.53 -5.60 5.03
C ALA A 32 9.01 -5.46 5.45
N ARG A 33 9.95 -5.74 4.54
CA ARG A 33 11.39 -5.62 4.80
C ARG A 33 11.90 -4.20 4.60
N GLY A 34 11.31 -3.45 3.69
CA GLY A 34 11.82 -2.13 3.28
C GLY A 34 11.44 -0.96 4.19
N ILE A 35 10.35 -1.07 4.96
CA ILE A 35 9.72 0.12 5.58
C ILE A 35 9.76 0.17 7.12
N GLY A 36 10.35 -0.84 7.77
CA GLY A 36 10.54 -0.83 9.22
C GLY A 36 9.26 -0.87 10.06
N ILE A 37 8.10 -1.25 9.49
CA ILE A 37 6.85 -1.42 10.23
C ILE A 37 6.63 -2.88 10.64
N SER A 38 5.96 -3.10 11.76
CA SER A 38 5.62 -4.45 12.22
C SER A 38 4.71 -5.16 11.20
N ARG A 39 4.76 -6.50 11.15
CA ARG A 39 3.92 -7.29 10.23
C ARG A 39 2.42 -7.09 10.48
N SER A 40 2.01 -6.93 11.74
CA SER A 40 0.62 -6.66 12.10
C SER A 40 0.19 -5.25 11.66
N SER A 41 1.04 -4.24 11.88
CA SER A 41 0.81 -2.87 11.38
C SER A 41 0.69 -2.84 9.86
N LEU A 42 1.58 -3.51 9.13
CA LEU A 42 1.50 -3.63 7.67
C LEU A 42 0.18 -4.27 7.23
N SER A 43 -0.26 -5.33 7.91
CA SER A 43 -1.50 -6.01 7.56
C SER A 43 -2.71 -5.09 7.71
N ASN A 44 -2.77 -4.32 8.79
CA ASN A 44 -3.82 -3.35 9.03
C ASN A 44 -3.77 -2.18 8.02
N THR A 45 -2.58 -1.65 7.75
CA THR A 45 -2.38 -0.58 6.76
C THR A 45 -2.79 -1.03 5.36
N LEU A 46 -2.35 -2.21 4.92
CA LEU A 46 -2.73 -2.74 3.60
C LEU A 46 -4.25 -2.95 3.50
N ARG A 47 -4.88 -3.51 4.54
CA ARG A 47 -6.35 -3.65 4.56
C ARG A 47 -7.04 -2.29 4.45
N LYS A 48 -6.64 -1.31 5.25
CA LYS A 48 -7.20 0.04 5.23
C LYS A 48 -7.03 0.71 3.85
N LEU A 49 -5.84 0.62 3.26
CA LEU A 49 -5.57 1.20 1.95
C LEU A 49 -6.40 0.53 0.84
N GLU A 50 -6.61 -0.79 0.91
CA GLU A 50 -7.45 -1.53 -0.03
C GLU A 50 -8.94 -1.18 0.12
N GLU A 51 -9.45 -1.06 1.35
CA GLU A 51 -10.83 -0.61 1.64
C GLU A 51 -11.09 0.80 1.08
N ASN A 52 -10.09 1.68 1.16
CA ASN A 52 -10.12 3.03 0.58
C ASN A 52 -9.79 3.04 -0.92
N LYS A 53 -9.68 1.87 -1.55
CA LYS A 53 -9.33 1.65 -2.96
C LYS A 53 -7.96 2.18 -3.37
N VAL A 54 -7.09 2.64 -2.48
CA VAL A 54 -5.78 3.21 -2.83
C VAL A 54 -4.86 2.16 -3.46
N ILE A 55 -4.97 0.92 -2.98
CA ILE A 55 -4.24 -0.24 -3.49
C ILE A 55 -5.18 -1.37 -3.86
N GLU A 56 -4.66 -2.30 -4.66
CA GLU A 56 -5.22 -3.63 -4.88
C GLU A 56 -4.19 -4.67 -4.44
N ILE A 57 -4.67 -5.75 -3.81
CA ILE A 57 -3.83 -6.85 -3.36
C ILE A 57 -4.22 -8.12 -4.12
N ASP A 58 -3.33 -8.58 -4.99
CA ASP A 58 -3.45 -9.88 -5.62
C ASP A 58 -3.06 -10.99 -4.62
N ARG A 59 -4.02 -11.87 -4.34
CA ARG A 59 -3.91 -13.00 -3.39
C ARG A 59 -3.89 -14.36 -4.10
N THR A 60 -3.82 -14.38 -5.43
CA THR A 60 -3.92 -15.61 -6.25
C THR A 60 -2.76 -16.57 -6.00
N PHE A 61 -1.59 -16.04 -5.65
CA PHE A 61 -0.37 -16.82 -5.43
C PHE A 61 0.12 -16.73 -3.97
N ARG A 62 0.99 -17.67 -3.57
CA ARG A 62 1.61 -17.69 -2.22
C ARG A 62 2.32 -16.38 -1.85
N ALA A 63 2.79 -15.62 -2.85
CA ALA A 63 3.34 -14.29 -2.66
C ALA A 63 2.31 -13.24 -3.08
N HIS A 64 1.69 -12.57 -2.10
CA HIS A 64 0.73 -11.51 -2.40
C HIS A 64 1.44 -10.29 -2.99
N THR A 65 0.90 -9.78 -4.09
CA THR A 65 1.39 -8.58 -4.76
C THR A 65 0.48 -7.41 -4.44
N VAL A 66 1.08 -6.27 -4.10
CA VAL A 66 0.37 -5.02 -3.80
C VAL A 66 0.66 -4.03 -4.92
N LYS A 67 -0.38 -3.42 -5.49
CA LYS A 67 -0.27 -2.40 -6.53
C LYS A 67 -1.10 -1.17 -6.20
N LEU A 68 -0.63 0.01 -6.59
CA LEU A 68 -1.48 1.20 -6.60
C LEU A 68 -2.57 1.04 -7.68
N THR A 69 -3.78 1.46 -7.35
CA THR A 69 -4.90 1.46 -8.30
C THR A 69 -4.73 2.57 -9.34
N ASP A 70 -5.34 2.38 -10.51
CA ASP A 70 -5.19 3.34 -11.60
C ASP A 70 -5.87 4.68 -11.29
N TRP A 71 -6.97 4.67 -10.54
CA TRP A 71 -7.59 5.91 -10.09
C TRP A 71 -6.67 6.71 -9.17
N PHE A 72 -5.89 6.03 -8.29
CA PHE A 72 -4.98 6.71 -7.39
C PHE A 72 -3.76 7.26 -8.13
N LYS A 73 -3.28 6.57 -9.18
CA LYS A 73 -2.22 7.07 -10.05
C LYS A 73 -2.67 8.26 -10.91
N SER A 74 -3.95 8.33 -11.26
CA SER A 74 -4.53 9.42 -12.05
C SER A 74 -4.87 10.68 -11.23
N LEU A 75 -4.68 10.62 -9.92
CA LEU A 75 -4.97 11.69 -8.97
C LEU A 75 -3.82 12.71 -8.90
#